data_AF-A0A356U6U4-F1
#
_entry.id   AF-A0A356U6U4-F1
#
_cell.length_a   1.000
_cell.length_b   1.000
_cell.length_c   1.000
_cell.angle_alpha   90.00
_cell.angle_beta   90.00
_cell.angle_gamma   90.00
#
_symmetry.space_group_name_H-M   'P 1'
#
loop_
_entity.id
_entity.type
_entity.pdbx_description
1 polymer ?
#
loop_
_entity_poly.entity_id
_entity_poly.type
_entity_poly.pdbx_seq_one_letter_code
_entity_poly.pdbx_strand_id
1 'polypeptide(L)' 'MHIEIRGAEKLSFRERQVVVLKEMGKSTDEISKNLKIAASTVATLYNRARSKGYEVVIILPGDVLGLHSEEDYDEEE' A
#
# COMPACT_ATOMS: atom_id res chain seq x y z
N MET A 1 -3.28 11.40 1.63
CA MET A 1 -3.49 9.94 1.60
C MET A 1 -2.21 9.29 2.10
N HIS A 2 -2.30 8.56 3.22
CA HIS A 2 -1.17 7.85 3.82
C HIS A 2 -1.40 6.35 3.66
N ILE A 3 -0.43 5.62 3.08
CA ILE A 3 -0.54 4.17 2.83
C ILE A 3 0.49 3.45 3.70
N GLU A 4 0.04 2.43 4.41
CA GLU A 4 0.87 1.50 5.17
C GLU A 4 0.73 0.08 4.63
N ILE A 5 1.82 -0.69 4.71
CA ILE A 5 1.82 -2.11 4.39
C ILE A 5 2.07 -2.87 5.69
N ARG A 6 1.04 -3.54 6.21
CA ARG A 6 1.14 -4.44 7.36
C ARG A 6 1.57 -5.83 6.92
N GLY A 7 2.27 -6.57 7.79
CA GLY A 7 2.81 -7.88 7.44
C GLY A 7 4.05 -7.82 6.52
N ALA A 8 4.67 -6.65 6.37
CA ALA A 8 5.83 -6.43 5.52
C ALA A 8 7.06 -7.25 5.96
N GLU A 9 7.12 -7.66 7.22
CA GLU A 9 8.13 -8.54 7.81
C GLU A 9 8.07 -9.97 7.26
N LYS A 10 6.90 -10.43 6.79
CA LYS A 10 6.72 -11.74 6.16
C LYS A 10 7.26 -11.75 4.72
N LEU A 11 7.42 -10.58 4.11
CA LEU A 11 7.84 -10.42 2.73
C LEU A 11 9.37 -10.47 2.60
N SER A 12 9.86 -10.98 1.47
CA SER A 12 11.26 -10.79 1.09
C SER A 12 11.50 -9.34 0.63
N PHE A 13 12.76 -8.90 0.59
CA PHE A 13 13.09 -7.56 0.11
C PHE A 13 12.55 -7.28 -1.30
N ARG A 14 12.69 -8.25 -2.22
CA ARG A 14 12.18 -8.14 -3.59
C ARG A 14 10.66 -8.12 -3.66
N GLU A 15 9.99 -8.91 -2.81
CA GLU A 15 8.52 -8.86 -2.68
C GLU A 15 8.06 -7.49 -2.20
N ARG A 16 8.70 -6.93 -1.16
CA ARG A 16 8.38 -5.58 -0.67
C ARG A 16 8.49 -4.52 -1.77
N GLN A 17 9.59 -4.54 -2.53
CA GLN A 17 9.79 -3.60 -3.64
C GLN A 17 8.68 -3.69 -4.69
N VAL A 18 8.30 -4.92 -5.09
CA VAL A 18 7.23 -5.14 -6.07
C VAL A 18 5.88 -4.69 -5.52
N VAL A 19 5.53 -5.06 -4.29
CA VAL A 19 4.27 -4.68 -3.65
C VAL A 19 4.18 -3.16 -3.55
N VAL A 20 5.17 -2.48 -2.97
CA VAL A 20 5.17 -1.01 -2.82
C VAL A 20 4.92 -0.33 -4.15
N LEU A 21 5.66 -0.69 -5.20
CA LEU A 21 5.47 -0.05 -6.51
C LEU A 21 4.08 -0.35 -7.09
N LYS A 22 3.55 -1.56 -6.90
CA LYS A 22 2.24 -1.95 -7.41
C LYS A 22 1.11 -1.20 -6.71
N GLU A 23 1.18 -1.08 -5.40
CA GLU A 23 0.19 -0.35 -4.57
C GLU A 23 0.30 1.18 -4.78
N MET A 24 1.47 1.68 -5.18
CA MET A 24 1.64 3.06 -5.68
C MET A 24 1.11 3.27 -7.11
N GLY A 25 0.49 2.26 -7.72
CA GLY A 25 -0.14 2.35 -9.03
C GLY A 25 0.78 2.14 -10.23
N LYS A 26 2.02 1.64 -10.04
CA LYS A 26 2.93 1.37 -11.16
C LYS A 26 2.48 0.15 -11.99
N SER A 27 2.62 0.29 -13.31
CA SER A 27 2.40 -0.82 -14.24
C SER A 27 3.50 -1.88 -14.10
N THR A 28 3.20 -3.11 -14.51
CA THR A 28 4.17 -4.22 -14.46
C THR A 28 5.43 -3.91 -15.29
N ASP A 29 5.27 -3.20 -16.42
CA ASP A 29 6.38 -2.80 -17.28
C ASP A 29 7.28 -1.73 -16.64
N GLU A 30 6.70 -0.75 -15.94
CA GLU A 30 7.47 0.22 -15.16
C GLU A 30 8.24 -0.48 -14.04
N ILE A 31 7.61 -1.41 -13.31
CA ILE A 31 8.26 -2.16 -12.23
C ILE A 31 9.41 -3.01 -12.77
N SER A 32 9.17 -3.70 -13.90
CA SER A 32 10.17 -4.50 -14.62
C SER A 32 11.41 -3.67 -14.97
N LYS A 33 11.21 -2.48 -15.58
CA LYS A 33 12.28 -1.54 -15.94
C LYS A 33 13.00 -0.99 -14.70
N ASN A 34 12.26 -0.58 -13.67
CA ASN A 34 12.82 0.00 -12.45
C ASN A 34 13.66 -1.01 -11.66
N LEU A 35 13.18 -2.24 -11.51
CA LEU A 35 13.83 -3.29 -10.72
C LEU A 35 14.80 -4.16 -11.52
N LYS A 36 14.86 -3.97 -12.84
CA LYS A 36 15.68 -4.73 -13.80
C LYS A 36 15.44 -6.24 -13.71
N ILE A 37 14.17 -6.64 -13.68
CA ILE A 37 13.73 -8.04 -13.63
C ILE A 37 12.64 -8.28 -14.68
N ALA A 38 12.46 -9.52 -15.11
CA ALA A 38 11.43 -9.84 -16.09
C ALA A 38 10.01 -9.59 -15.53
N ALA A 39 9.07 -9.23 -16.41
CA ALA A 39 7.65 -9.04 -16.04
C ALA A 39 7.04 -10.31 -15.40
N SER A 40 7.46 -11.49 -15.85
CA SER A 40 7.07 -12.77 -15.24
C SER A 40 7.56 -12.92 -13.79
N THR A 41 8.76 -12.42 -13.50
CA THR A 41 9.31 -12.37 -12.14
C THR A 41 8.53 -11.42 -11.26
N VAL A 42 8.14 -10.25 -11.78
CA VAL A 42 7.26 -9.29 -11.07
C VAL A 42 5.95 -9.98 -10.68
N ALA A 43 5.28 -10.64 -11.64
CA ALA A 43 4.03 -11.36 -11.38
C ALA A 43 4.19 -12.47 -10.32
N THR A 44 5.29 -13.23 -10.40
CA THR A 44 5.61 -14.30 -9.43
C THR A 44 5.83 -13.74 -8.02
N LEU A 45 6.62 -12.68 -7.88
CA LEU A 45 6.89 -12.04 -6.59
C LEU A 45 5.62 -11.43 -6.00
N TYR A 46 4.79 -10.78 -6.83
CA TYR A 46 3.54 -10.19 -6.37
C TYR A 46 2.55 -11.25 -5.87
N ASN A 47 2.37 -12.34 -6.62
CA ASN A 47 1.48 -13.44 -6.19
C ASN A 47 2.00 -14.10 -4.91
N ARG A 48 3.31 -14.36 -4.81
CA ARG A 48 3.92 -14.90 -3.60
C ARG A 48 3.71 -13.98 -2.40
N ALA A 49 3.87 -12.68 -2.58
CA ALA A 49 3.61 -11.71 -1.52
C ALA A 49 2.15 -11.79 -1.04
N ARG A 50 1.18 -11.80 -1.97
CA ARG A 50 -0.25 -11.91 -1.62
C ARG A 50 -0.57 -13.18 -0.83
N SER A 51 0.02 -14.31 -1.21
CA SER A 51 -0.15 -15.57 -0.47
C SER A 51 0.38 -15.55 0.97
N LYS A 52 1.29 -14.62 1.31
CA LYS A 52 1.80 -14.45 2.67
C LYS A 52 0.89 -13.59 3.57
N GLY A 53 -0.16 -12.99 2.99
CA GLY A 53 -1.15 -12.22 3.74
C GLY A 53 -0.60 -10.91 4.30
N TYR A 54 0.05 -10.11 3.45
CA TYR A 54 0.25 -8.69 3.78
C TYR A 54 -1.06 -7.93 3.57
N GLU A 55 -1.22 -6.81 4.28
CA GLU A 55 -2.40 -5.95 4.18
C GLU A 55 -1.97 -4.54 3.77
N VAL A 56 -2.77 -3.91 2.91
CA VAL A 56 -2.60 -2.49 2.55
C VAL A 56 -3.63 -1.71 3.33
N VAL A 57 -3.16 -0.81 4.18
CA VAL A 57 -4.01 0.05 5.01
C VAL A 57 -3.86 1.48 4.50
N ILE A 58 -4.99 2.13 4.22
CA ILE A 58 -5.01 3.55 3.90
C ILE A 58 -5.48 4.27 5.17
N ILE A 59 -4.65 5.18 5.67
CA ILE A 59 -5.02 6.06 6.78
C ILE A 59 -5.53 7.37 6.18
N LEU A 60 -6.79 7.67 6.49
CA LEU A 60 -7.48 8.89 6.07
C LEU A 60 -7.81 9.70 7.33
N PRO A 61 -7.43 10.99 7.39
CA PRO A 61 -7.92 11.90 8.42
C PRO A 61 -9.45 12.01 8.34
N GLY A 62 -10.14 12.04 9.48
CA GLY A 62 -11.62 12.14 9.54
C GLY A 62 -12.16 13.35 8.77
N ASP A 63 -11.41 14.46 8.81
CA ASP A 63 -11.66 15.72 8.10
C ASP A 63 -11.83 15.52 6.59
N VAL A 64 -11.03 14.63 6.00
CA VAL A 64 -11.02 14.37 4.54
C VAL A 64 -12.28 13.64 4.09
N LEU A 65 -12.91 12.89 5.00
CA LEU A 65 -14.13 12.14 4.74
C LEU A 65 -15.39 12.91 5.14
N GLY A 66 -15.26 14.14 5.64
CA GLY A 66 -16.40 14.92 6.15
C GLY A 66 -17.08 14.24 7.33
N LEU A 67 -16.34 13.43 8.10
CA LEU A 67 -16.86 12.68 9.25
C LEU A 67 -16.91 13.50 10.54
N HIS A 68 -16.56 14.80 10.48
CA HIS A 68 -16.83 15.72 11.57
C HIS A 68 -18.33 15.87 11.73
N SER A 69 -18.84 15.35 12.85
CA SER A 69 -20.18 15.66 13.32
C SER A 69 -20.20 17.14 13.69
N GLU A 70 -21.26 17.87 13.35
CA GLU A 70 -21.47 19.27 13.79
C GLU A 70 -21.58 19.43 15.33
N GLU A 71 -21.38 18.36 16.11
CA GLU A 71 -21.51 18.32 17.57
C GLU A 71 -20.18 18.55 18.34
N ASP A 72 -19.04 18.71 17.66
CA ASP A 72 -17.74 19.02 18.32
C ASP A 72 -17.53 20.54 18.56
N TYR A 73 -18.58 21.36 18.40
CA TYR A 73 -18.58 22.80 18.71
C TYR A 73 -19.38 23.13 19.97
N ASP A 74 -19.07 22.50 21.11
CA ASP A 74 -19.62 22.93 22.43
C ASP A 74 -18.66 22.58 23.60
N GLU A 75 -17.36 22.86 23.44
CA GLU A 75 -16.44 22.97 24.59
C GLU A 75 -15.68 24.32 24.56
N GLU A 76 -16.42 25.42 24.70
CA GLU A 76 -15.92 26.65 25.30
C GLU A 76 -16.98 27.21 26.28
N GLU A 77 -16.88 26.83 27.56
CA GLU A 77 -17.25 27.67 28.70
C GLU A 77 -16.06 27.80 29.67
#